data_AF-A0A7S7PZA9-F1
#
_entry.id   AF-A0A7S7PZA9-F1
#
_cell.length_a   1.000
_cell.length_b   1.000
_cell.length_c   1.000
_cell.angle_alpha   90.00
_cell.angle_beta   90.00
_cell.angle_gamma   90.00
#
_symmetry.space_group_name_H-M   'P 1'
#
loop_
_entity.id
_entity.type
_entity.pdbx_description
1 polymer ?
#
loop_
_entity_poly.entity_id
_entity_poly.type
_entity_poly.pdbx_seq_one_letter_code
_entity_poly.pdbx_strand_id
1 'polypeptide(L)'
;MKQFSNIDQVMFSDLVQKATDADFDENFPENGTFLKQKRANREYYYYKAYETSGGQGPTKTALKYVGPADDPEIAKRAQAFQRTKIGYRARRELAAKLRRAGYPAPPHMEGLVVSELARAGLFRLRATLVGSMAYQTYSGILGVRLPDELVTTEDMDIAKFYGISISIDESMPDIEDILKKVDPTFAPSFSPDETKLFSGFANATGFKVEFLTPNRGDEDYSSRLTKMPSLGPSVGAQVLRFLDYLIHEPIRSVVLHDAGVPVLVPAPERYAIHKLIVATKRNVFFADKAKKDINQAGALIQAFDTVKRGSDLGFAWMEAWERGARWRRRLGVGALRLSDDTFAMLSKGVAEAAKLDGKSADEYGLTGGKDGLLARLSIAKATAAPAP
;
A
#
# COMPACT_ATOMS: atom_id res chain seq x y z
N MET A 1 16.73 -16.52 1.99
CA MET A 1 15.34 -16.38 1.49
C MET A 1 15.28 -16.84 0.03
N LYS A 2 14.17 -17.43 -0.46
CA LYS A 2 14.09 -17.92 -1.84
C LYS A 2 13.83 -16.75 -2.80
N GLN A 3 14.70 -16.53 -3.78
CA GLN A 3 14.49 -15.56 -4.86
C GLN A 3 13.55 -16.15 -5.92
N PHE A 4 12.72 -15.31 -6.53
CA PHE A 4 11.97 -15.64 -7.73
C PHE A 4 12.91 -15.65 -8.94
N SER A 5 12.51 -16.33 -10.02
CA SER A 5 13.33 -16.35 -11.24
C SER A 5 13.47 -14.95 -11.82
N ASN A 6 14.57 -14.66 -12.52
CA ASN A 6 14.76 -13.37 -13.19
C ASN A 6 13.62 -13.08 -14.18
N ILE A 7 13.07 -14.12 -14.83
CA ILE A 7 11.94 -13.99 -15.76
C ILE A 7 10.69 -13.50 -15.01
N ASP A 8 10.38 -14.07 -13.85
CA ASP A 8 9.22 -13.65 -13.06
C ASP A 8 9.39 -12.22 -12.54
N GLN A 9 10.61 -11.84 -12.14
CA GLN A 9 10.92 -10.47 -11.71
C GLN A 9 10.70 -9.45 -12.84
N VAL A 10 11.14 -9.78 -14.06
CA VAL A 10 10.88 -8.95 -15.26
C VAL A 10 9.38 -8.89 -15.57
N MET A 11 8.65 -10.02 -15.49
CA MET A 11 7.20 -10.04 -15.68
C MET A 11 6.46 -9.18 -14.64
N PHE A 12 6.92 -9.16 -13.40
CA PHE A 12 6.35 -8.31 -12.35
C PHE A 12 6.58 -6.82 -12.68
N SER A 13 7.79 -6.44 -13.08
CA SER A 13 8.11 -5.06 -13.48
C SER A 13 7.29 -4.61 -14.70
N ASP A 14 7.17 -5.46 -15.72
CA ASP A 14 6.33 -5.22 -16.91
C ASP A 14 4.85 -5.07 -16.52
N LEU A 15 4.35 -5.88 -15.58
CA LEU A 15 2.98 -5.74 -15.06
C LEU A 15 2.78 -4.41 -14.34
N VAL A 16 3.74 -3.96 -13.51
CA VAL A 16 3.67 -2.66 -12.83
C VAL A 16 3.58 -1.52 -13.83
N GLN A 17 4.42 -1.52 -14.86
CA GLN A 17 4.40 -0.50 -15.91
C GLN A 17 3.06 -0.51 -16.64
N LYS A 18 2.63 -1.67 -17.15
CA LYS A 18 1.37 -1.80 -17.89
C LYS A 18 0.13 -1.46 -17.08
N ALA A 19 0.11 -1.76 -15.78
CA ALA A 19 -1.00 -1.44 -14.90
C ALA A 19 -1.06 0.05 -14.57
N THR A 20 0.10 0.70 -14.46
CA THR A 20 0.18 2.14 -14.20
C THR A 20 -0.25 2.97 -15.41
N ASP A 21 0.12 2.53 -16.61
CA ASP A 21 -0.21 3.23 -17.88
C ASP A 21 -1.62 2.88 -18.40
N ALA A 22 -2.39 2.09 -17.66
CA ALA A 22 -3.72 1.66 -18.08
C ALA A 22 -4.75 2.78 -17.93
N ASP A 23 -5.41 3.12 -19.05
CA ASP A 23 -6.59 3.97 -19.04
C ASP A 23 -7.81 3.20 -18.52
N PHE A 24 -8.55 3.80 -17.59
CA PHE A 24 -9.80 3.26 -17.06
C PHE A 24 -11.01 4.07 -17.56
N ASP A 25 -11.98 3.40 -18.17
CA ASP A 25 -13.27 3.97 -18.55
C ASP A 25 -14.38 3.35 -17.68
N GLU A 26 -15.03 4.16 -16.85
CA GLU A 26 -16.11 3.71 -15.95
C GLU A 26 -17.39 3.34 -16.72
N ASN A 27 -17.64 3.97 -17.87
CA ASN A 27 -18.83 3.70 -18.68
C ASN A 27 -18.70 2.41 -19.50
N PHE A 28 -17.47 2.03 -19.82
CA PHE A 28 -17.15 0.85 -20.60
C PHE A 28 -16.03 0.04 -19.91
N PRO A 29 -16.36 -0.72 -18.85
CA PRO A 29 -15.39 -1.55 -18.16
C PRO A 29 -14.62 -2.53 -19.08
N GLU A 30 -13.34 -2.76 -18.82
CA GLU A 30 -12.48 -3.58 -19.69
C GLU A 30 -12.91 -5.07 -19.78
N ASN A 31 -13.79 -5.53 -18.88
CA ASN A 31 -14.36 -6.87 -18.88
C ASN A 31 -15.44 -7.08 -19.97
N GLY A 32 -15.94 -6.01 -20.59
CA GLY A 32 -16.98 -6.07 -21.62
C GLY A 32 -16.48 -6.22 -23.05
N THR A 33 -17.39 -6.05 -24.01
CA THR A 33 -17.09 -6.14 -25.45
C THR A 33 -17.97 -5.19 -26.26
N PHE A 34 -17.35 -4.41 -27.15
CA PHE A 34 -18.09 -3.75 -28.23
C PHE A 34 -18.44 -4.75 -29.33
N LEU A 35 -19.71 -4.78 -29.71
CA LEU A 35 -20.27 -5.63 -30.75
C LEU A 35 -20.90 -4.74 -31.80
N LYS A 36 -20.65 -5.03 -33.08
CA LYS A 36 -21.44 -4.46 -34.18
C LYS A 36 -22.70 -5.31 -34.37
N GLN A 37 -23.85 -4.66 -34.48
CA GLN A 37 -25.09 -5.30 -34.90
C GLN A 37 -25.70 -4.54 -36.07
N LYS A 38 -26.16 -5.28 -37.08
CA LYS A 38 -26.90 -4.71 -38.21
C LYS A 38 -28.39 -4.70 -37.89
N ARG A 39 -29.04 -3.54 -37.98
CA ARG A 39 -30.49 -3.37 -37.83
C ARG A 39 -31.00 -2.40 -38.90
N ALA A 40 -32.11 -2.74 -39.56
CA ALA A 40 -32.70 -1.91 -40.62
C ALA A 40 -31.68 -1.41 -41.66
N ASN A 41 -30.79 -2.30 -42.11
CA ASN A 41 -29.71 -2.04 -43.06
C ASN A 41 -28.63 -1.01 -42.62
N ARG A 42 -28.59 -0.63 -41.34
CA ARG A 42 -27.52 0.20 -40.74
C ARG A 42 -26.77 -0.58 -39.65
N GLU A 43 -25.49 -0.27 -39.47
CA GLU A 43 -24.65 -0.87 -38.42
C GLU A 43 -24.64 0.02 -37.17
N TYR A 44 -24.70 -0.63 -36.01
CA TYR A 44 -24.67 0.04 -34.72
C TYR A 44 -23.70 -0.66 -33.77
N TYR A 45 -23.03 0.11 -32.94
CA TYR A 45 -22.25 -0.41 -31.82
C TYR A 45 -23.12 -0.61 -30.58
N TYR A 46 -22.98 -1.78 -29.99
CA TYR A 46 -23.51 -2.14 -28.68
C TYR A 46 -22.36 -2.55 -27.78
N TYR A 47 -22.43 -2.17 -26.51
CA TYR A 47 -21.51 -2.61 -25.48
C TYR A 47 -22.17 -3.72 -24.66
N LYS A 48 -21.61 -4.92 -24.73
CA LYS A 48 -22.01 -6.07 -23.91
C LYS A 48 -21.15 -6.08 -22.65
N ALA A 49 -21.75 -5.74 -21.52
CA ALA A 49 -21.13 -5.80 -20.21
C ALA A 49 -21.46 -7.12 -19.51
N TYR A 50 -20.57 -7.56 -18.64
CA TYR A 50 -20.88 -8.56 -17.64
C TYR A 50 -21.12 -7.83 -16.33
N GLU A 51 -22.34 -7.89 -15.81
CA GLU A 51 -22.63 -7.42 -14.46
C GLU A 51 -22.01 -8.40 -13.48
N THR A 52 -21.14 -7.89 -12.61
CA THR A 52 -20.70 -8.61 -11.42
C THR A 52 -21.90 -8.75 -10.51
N SER A 53 -22.59 -9.88 -10.60
CA SER A 53 -23.42 -10.36 -9.49
C SER A 53 -22.51 -10.39 -8.26
N GLY A 54 -22.87 -9.66 -7.21
CA GLY A 54 -22.16 -9.62 -5.93
C GLY A 54 -22.16 -10.97 -5.20
N GLY A 55 -21.59 -12.00 -5.83
CA GLY A 55 -21.33 -13.32 -5.28
C GLY A 55 -22.48 -14.35 -5.29
N GLN A 56 -23.71 -14.03 -5.72
CA GLN A 56 -24.86 -14.94 -5.51
C GLN A 56 -25.79 -15.19 -6.73
N GLY A 57 -25.33 -15.03 -7.97
CA GLY A 57 -26.15 -15.32 -9.13
C GLY A 57 -25.38 -15.49 -10.44
N PRO A 58 -26.05 -15.99 -11.50
CA PRO A 58 -25.44 -16.08 -12.82
C PRO A 58 -24.99 -14.70 -13.29
N THR A 59 -23.82 -14.62 -13.94
CA THR A 59 -23.31 -13.39 -14.53
C THR A 59 -24.33 -12.85 -15.54
N LYS A 60 -25.05 -11.80 -15.17
CA LYS A 60 -26.01 -11.14 -16.06
C LYS A 60 -25.22 -10.40 -17.13
N THR A 61 -25.68 -10.50 -18.37
CA THR A 61 -25.10 -9.74 -19.47
C THR A 61 -26.04 -8.61 -19.85
N ALA A 62 -25.56 -7.38 -19.74
CA ALA A 62 -26.29 -6.19 -20.15
C ALA A 62 -25.80 -5.75 -21.53
N LEU A 63 -26.73 -5.41 -22.42
CA LEU A 63 -26.43 -4.89 -23.76
C LEU A 63 -26.80 -3.40 -23.81
N LYS A 64 -25.80 -2.52 -23.77
CA LYS A 64 -25.98 -1.06 -23.82
C LYS A 64 -25.81 -0.59 -25.26
N TYR A 65 -26.80 0.11 -25.82
CA TYR A 65 -26.63 0.78 -27.11
C TYR A 65 -25.61 1.91 -26.97
N VAL A 66 -24.66 1.99 -27.91
CA VAL A 66 -23.60 3.01 -27.88
C VAL A 66 -23.80 4.07 -28.96
N GLY A 67 -24.12 3.65 -30.18
CA GLY A 67 -24.35 4.59 -31.28
C GLY A 67 -24.24 3.95 -32.66
N PRO A 68 -24.48 4.73 -33.72
CA PRO A 68 -24.26 4.32 -35.12
C PRO A 68 -22.79 4.02 -35.39
N ALA A 69 -22.50 3.01 -36.21
CA ALA A 69 -21.12 2.62 -36.53
C ALA A 69 -20.46 3.49 -37.62
N ASP A 70 -21.26 4.29 -38.33
CA ASP A 70 -20.83 5.29 -39.31
C ASP A 70 -20.43 6.64 -38.65
N ASP A 71 -20.70 6.81 -37.35
CA ASP A 71 -20.23 7.96 -36.57
C ASP A 71 -18.72 7.81 -36.24
N PRO A 72 -17.86 8.74 -36.73
CA PRO A 72 -16.41 8.69 -36.50
C PRO A 72 -16.00 8.65 -35.02
N GLU A 73 -16.71 9.35 -34.14
CA GLU A 73 -16.38 9.40 -32.71
C GLU A 73 -16.73 8.08 -32.01
N ILE A 74 -17.85 7.45 -32.39
CA ILE A 74 -18.24 6.12 -31.89
C ILE A 74 -17.26 5.04 -32.38
N ALA A 75 -16.87 5.10 -33.66
CA ALA A 75 -15.88 4.19 -34.22
C ALA A 75 -14.51 4.33 -33.54
N LYS A 76 -14.05 5.56 -33.30
CA LYS A 76 -12.80 5.85 -32.57
C LYS A 76 -12.85 5.33 -31.14
N ARG A 77 -13.98 5.52 -30.43
CA ARG A 77 -14.18 4.99 -29.07
C ARG A 77 -14.14 3.46 -29.05
N ALA A 78 -14.79 2.78 -30.00
CA ALA A 78 -14.76 1.33 -30.09
C ALA A 78 -13.35 0.78 -30.36
N GLN A 79 -12.55 1.47 -31.20
CA GLN A 79 -11.16 1.12 -31.46
C GLN A 79 -10.27 1.34 -30.23
N ALA A 80 -10.44 2.46 -29.52
CA ALA A 80 -9.73 2.72 -28.27
C ALA A 80 -10.04 1.64 -27.23
N PHE A 81 -11.31 1.29 -27.03
CA PHE A 81 -11.72 0.21 -26.14
C PHE A 81 -11.10 -1.14 -26.52
N GLN A 82 -10.99 -1.45 -27.80
CA GLN A 82 -10.36 -2.69 -28.24
C GLN A 82 -8.87 -2.76 -27.83
N ARG A 83 -8.14 -1.64 -27.91
CA ARG A 83 -6.75 -1.56 -27.43
C ARG A 83 -6.69 -1.76 -25.91
N THR A 84 -7.55 -1.07 -25.17
CA THR A 84 -7.68 -1.21 -23.71
C THR A 84 -7.94 -2.66 -23.31
N LYS A 85 -8.87 -3.34 -23.99
CA LYS A 85 -9.20 -4.74 -23.74
C LYS A 85 -8.04 -5.71 -24.02
N ILE A 86 -7.26 -5.48 -25.07
CA ILE A 86 -6.06 -6.28 -25.36
C ILE A 86 -5.04 -6.09 -24.23
N GLY A 87 -4.82 -4.84 -23.80
CA GLY A 87 -3.97 -4.51 -22.65
C GLY A 87 -4.44 -5.23 -21.38
N TYR A 88 -5.72 -5.14 -21.03
CA TYR A 88 -6.32 -5.82 -19.89
C TYR A 88 -6.10 -7.34 -19.91
N ARG A 89 -6.33 -7.99 -21.06
CA ARG A 89 -6.09 -9.44 -21.21
C ARG A 89 -4.63 -9.80 -21.00
N ALA A 90 -3.70 -9.04 -21.57
CA ALA A 90 -2.27 -9.25 -21.40
C ALA A 90 -1.85 -9.11 -19.93
N ARG A 91 -2.31 -8.04 -19.25
CA ARG A 91 -2.05 -7.85 -17.81
C ARG A 91 -2.62 -8.98 -16.95
N ARG A 92 -3.85 -9.42 -17.26
CA ARG A 92 -4.51 -10.56 -16.57
C ARG A 92 -3.76 -11.87 -16.73
N GLU A 93 -3.20 -12.13 -17.91
CA GLU A 93 -2.35 -13.28 -18.14
C GLU A 93 -1.05 -13.21 -17.32
N LEU A 94 -0.38 -12.05 -17.32
CA LEU A 94 0.84 -11.80 -16.52
C LEU A 94 0.57 -11.98 -15.02
N ALA A 95 -0.48 -11.33 -14.50
CA ALA A 95 -0.88 -11.45 -13.10
C ALA A 95 -1.19 -12.91 -12.71
N ALA A 96 -1.86 -13.66 -13.61
CA ALA A 96 -2.13 -15.08 -13.38
C ALA A 96 -0.85 -15.95 -13.39
N LYS A 97 0.12 -15.65 -14.26
CA LYS A 97 1.44 -16.32 -14.27
C LYS A 97 2.19 -16.06 -12.96
N LEU A 98 2.26 -14.81 -12.51
CA LEU A 98 2.93 -14.43 -11.26
C LEU A 98 2.30 -15.10 -10.03
N ARG A 99 0.96 -15.15 -9.95
CA ARG A 99 0.26 -15.90 -8.89
C ARG A 99 0.63 -17.38 -8.90
N ARG A 100 0.69 -18.02 -10.07
CA ARG A 100 1.13 -19.43 -10.19
C ARG A 100 2.60 -19.64 -9.84
N ALA A 101 3.45 -18.65 -10.08
CA ALA A 101 4.85 -18.65 -9.66
C ALA A 101 5.03 -18.50 -8.14
N GLY A 102 3.95 -18.23 -7.40
CA GLY A 102 3.94 -18.12 -5.94
C GLY A 102 4.14 -16.71 -5.42
N TYR A 103 3.94 -15.67 -6.25
CA TYR A 103 3.80 -14.31 -5.76
C TYR A 103 2.51 -14.19 -4.95
N PRO A 104 2.53 -13.47 -3.83
CA PRO A 104 1.37 -13.40 -2.95
C PRO A 104 0.24 -12.59 -3.59
N ALA A 105 -0.99 -13.02 -3.34
CA ALA A 105 -2.21 -12.35 -3.78
C ALA A 105 -3.14 -12.16 -2.58
N PRO A 106 -3.90 -11.05 -2.52
CA PRO A 106 -4.78 -10.80 -1.40
C PRO A 106 -5.96 -11.78 -1.41
N PRO A 107 -6.66 -11.96 -0.28
CA PRO A 107 -7.97 -12.58 -0.29
C PRO A 107 -8.95 -11.76 -1.15
N HIS A 108 -10.10 -12.38 -1.46
CA HIS A 108 -10.98 -11.87 -2.51
C HIS A 108 -11.56 -10.49 -2.20
N MET A 109 -12.02 -10.28 -0.96
CA MET A 109 -12.64 -9.02 -0.53
C MET A 109 -11.65 -7.86 -0.62
N GLU A 110 -10.45 -8.00 -0.07
CA GLU A 110 -9.41 -6.96 -0.11
C GLU A 110 -9.03 -6.61 -1.54
N GLY A 111 -8.92 -7.63 -2.39
CA GLY A 111 -8.66 -7.47 -3.82
C GLY A 111 -9.76 -6.69 -4.55
N LEU A 112 -11.03 -6.94 -4.23
CA LEU A 112 -12.17 -6.18 -4.78
C LEU A 112 -12.15 -4.73 -4.30
N VAL A 113 -11.99 -4.51 -2.99
CA VAL A 113 -12.01 -3.16 -2.42
C VAL A 113 -10.86 -2.32 -2.98
N VAL A 114 -9.63 -2.83 -3.02
CA VAL A 114 -8.50 -2.07 -3.58
C VAL A 114 -8.67 -1.82 -5.08
N SER A 115 -9.29 -2.75 -5.83
CA SER A 115 -9.61 -2.56 -7.26
C SER A 115 -10.59 -1.41 -7.47
N GLU A 116 -11.70 -1.37 -6.72
CA GLU A 116 -12.70 -0.31 -6.85
C GLU A 116 -12.16 1.05 -6.42
N LEU A 117 -11.38 1.10 -5.34
CA LEU A 117 -10.72 2.33 -4.90
C LEU A 117 -9.68 2.83 -5.92
N ALA A 118 -8.90 1.94 -6.52
CA ALA A 118 -7.94 2.30 -7.57
C ALA A 118 -8.66 2.87 -8.81
N ARG A 119 -9.74 2.22 -9.26
CA ARG A 119 -10.58 2.67 -10.38
C ARG A 119 -11.18 4.05 -10.10
N ALA A 120 -11.66 4.28 -8.88
CA ALA A 120 -12.18 5.56 -8.43
C ALA A 120 -11.12 6.68 -8.33
N GLY A 121 -9.82 6.35 -8.48
CA GLY A 121 -8.74 7.33 -8.54
C GLY A 121 -8.02 7.57 -7.22
N LEU A 122 -8.21 6.71 -6.21
CA LEU A 122 -7.59 6.87 -4.89
C LEU A 122 -6.07 7.12 -4.96
N PHE A 123 -5.36 6.35 -5.78
CA PHE A 123 -3.90 6.48 -5.94
C PHE A 123 -3.49 7.68 -6.82
N ARG A 124 -4.38 8.20 -7.68
CA ARG A 124 -4.15 9.47 -8.40
C ARG A 124 -4.15 10.66 -7.44
N LEU A 125 -4.99 10.58 -6.40
CA LEU A 125 -4.99 11.53 -5.27
C LEU A 125 -3.79 11.37 -4.31
N ARG A 126 -2.76 10.62 -4.73
CA ARG A 126 -1.53 10.34 -3.97
C ARG A 126 -1.77 9.69 -2.60
N ALA A 127 -2.87 8.97 -2.45
CA ALA A 127 -3.02 8.07 -1.31
C ALA A 127 -2.02 6.91 -1.45
N THR A 128 -1.58 6.38 -0.32
CA THR A 128 -0.62 5.29 -0.23
C THR A 128 -1.26 4.14 0.54
N LEU A 129 -1.28 2.95 -0.05
CA LEU A 129 -1.68 1.73 0.62
C LEU A 129 -0.59 1.35 1.63
N VAL A 130 -0.94 1.22 2.91
CA VAL A 130 0.01 0.86 3.97
C VAL A 130 -0.42 -0.45 4.64
N GLY A 131 0.14 -0.78 5.80
CA GLY A 131 -0.22 -1.99 6.53
C GLY A 131 0.19 -3.29 5.83
N SER A 132 -0.51 -4.38 6.14
CA SER A 132 -0.17 -5.74 5.66
C SER A 132 -0.36 -5.89 4.14
N MET A 133 -1.32 -5.16 3.56
CA MET A 133 -1.53 -5.13 2.11
C MET A 133 -0.32 -4.56 1.36
N ALA A 134 0.29 -3.48 1.88
CA ALA A 134 1.55 -2.97 1.31
C ALA A 134 2.68 -3.99 1.42
N TYR A 135 2.81 -4.63 2.59
CA TYR A 135 3.81 -5.67 2.84
C TYR A 135 3.74 -6.82 1.83
N GLN A 136 2.52 -7.24 1.48
CA GLN A 136 2.29 -8.28 0.49
C GLN A 136 2.97 -7.98 -0.86
N THR A 137 2.98 -6.71 -1.27
CA THR A 137 3.54 -6.30 -2.57
C THR A 137 5.07 -6.36 -2.63
N TYR A 138 5.77 -6.39 -1.48
CA TYR A 138 7.24 -6.33 -1.44
C TYR A 138 7.92 -7.59 -1.95
N SER A 139 7.23 -8.75 -1.94
CA SER A 139 7.74 -9.94 -2.62
C SER A 139 7.93 -9.70 -4.12
N GLY A 140 7.01 -8.91 -4.69
CA GLY A 140 7.05 -8.38 -6.04
C GLY A 140 8.27 -7.50 -6.30
N ILE A 141 8.40 -6.46 -5.48
CA ILE A 141 9.40 -5.39 -5.62
C ILE A 141 10.83 -5.89 -5.39
N LEU A 142 11.02 -6.77 -4.40
CA LEU A 142 12.34 -7.28 -4.03
C LEU A 142 12.70 -8.57 -4.78
N GLY A 143 11.77 -9.19 -5.52
CA GLY A 143 12.05 -10.44 -6.23
C GLY A 143 12.34 -11.63 -5.31
N VAL A 144 11.85 -11.59 -4.07
CA VAL A 144 12.01 -12.66 -3.08
C VAL A 144 10.67 -13.09 -2.50
N ARG A 145 10.55 -14.35 -2.10
CA ARG A 145 9.38 -14.84 -1.39
C ARG A 145 9.47 -14.48 0.09
N LEU A 146 8.68 -13.50 0.53
CA LEU A 146 8.50 -13.16 1.94
C LEU A 146 7.59 -14.21 2.64
N PRO A 147 7.68 -14.35 3.97
CA PRO A 147 6.81 -15.28 4.72
C PRO A 147 5.33 -14.87 4.63
N ASP A 148 4.47 -15.81 4.24
CA ASP A 148 3.04 -15.59 4.00
C ASP A 148 2.27 -15.37 5.32
N GLU A 149 2.74 -15.94 6.43
CA GLU A 149 2.10 -15.83 7.76
C GLU A 149 2.13 -14.39 8.31
N LEU A 150 2.97 -13.54 7.72
CA LEU A 150 3.09 -12.14 8.09
C LEU A 150 2.10 -11.24 7.33
N VAL A 151 1.28 -11.80 6.43
CA VAL A 151 0.40 -11.05 5.53
C VAL A 151 -1.06 -10.93 6.03
N THR A 152 -1.46 -11.63 7.09
CA THR A 152 -2.86 -11.60 7.58
C THR A 152 -3.36 -10.18 7.84
N THR A 153 -4.41 -9.75 7.16
CA THR A 153 -4.97 -8.40 7.28
C THR A 153 -6.45 -8.53 7.64
N GLU A 154 -6.88 -7.87 8.71
CA GLU A 154 -8.31 -7.73 9.07
C GLU A 154 -8.84 -6.36 8.62
N ASP A 155 -7.91 -5.51 8.18
CA ASP A 155 -8.06 -4.12 7.87
C ASP A 155 -7.29 -3.79 6.57
N MET A 156 -7.75 -2.74 5.89
CA MET A 156 -7.02 -2.06 4.82
C MET A 156 -6.76 -0.62 5.22
N ASP A 157 -5.48 -0.31 5.39
CA ASP A 157 -5.02 1.02 5.78
C ASP A 157 -4.64 1.86 4.57
N ILE A 158 -5.22 3.05 4.48
CA ILE A 158 -4.95 4.01 3.41
C ILE A 158 -4.41 5.29 4.03
N ALA A 159 -3.16 5.62 3.73
CA ALA A 159 -2.50 6.81 4.24
C ALA A 159 -2.44 7.93 3.20
N LYS A 160 -2.65 9.17 3.61
CA LYS A 160 -2.54 10.34 2.72
C LYS A 160 -2.09 11.58 3.49
N PHE A 161 -1.19 12.37 2.90
CA PHE A 161 -0.81 13.67 3.47
C PHE A 161 -1.98 14.65 3.46
N TYR A 162 -2.13 15.38 4.57
CA TYR A 162 -3.02 16.54 4.65
C TYR A 162 -2.48 17.66 3.74
N GLY A 163 -3.20 17.95 2.65
CA GLY A 163 -2.96 19.14 1.82
C GLY A 163 -2.59 18.93 0.36
N ILE A 164 -2.13 17.74 -0.07
CA ILE A 164 -1.69 17.57 -1.48
C ILE A 164 -2.86 17.61 -2.48
N SER A 165 -4.09 17.30 -2.04
CA SER A 165 -5.28 17.39 -2.91
C SER A 165 -5.95 18.76 -2.88
N ILE A 166 -5.67 19.61 -1.88
CA ILE A 166 -6.29 20.95 -1.79
C ILE A 166 -5.72 21.86 -2.88
N SER A 167 -4.49 21.59 -3.34
CA SER A 167 -3.82 22.39 -4.36
C SER A 167 -4.13 22.00 -5.81
N ILE A 168 -4.90 20.93 -6.07
CA ILE A 168 -5.05 20.35 -7.42
C ILE A 168 -6.53 20.19 -7.86
N ASP A 169 -7.53 20.54 -7.04
CA ASP A 169 -8.97 20.36 -7.35
C ASP A 169 -9.37 18.93 -7.83
N GLU A 170 -8.53 17.93 -7.55
CA GLU A 170 -8.86 16.53 -7.83
C GLU A 170 -9.64 15.90 -6.66
N SER A 171 -10.78 15.29 -6.99
CA SER A 171 -11.62 14.52 -6.08
C SER A 171 -11.92 13.14 -6.64
N MET A 172 -12.38 12.23 -5.79
CA MET A 172 -12.97 10.95 -6.19
C MET A 172 -14.47 10.92 -5.84
N PRO A 173 -15.27 10.01 -6.42
CA PRO A 173 -16.63 9.75 -5.95
C PRO A 173 -16.65 9.42 -4.45
N ASP A 174 -17.82 9.52 -3.82
CA ASP A 174 -17.96 9.21 -2.40
C ASP A 174 -17.46 7.79 -2.11
N ILE A 175 -16.51 7.69 -1.18
CA ILE A 175 -15.89 6.42 -0.83
C ILE A 175 -16.90 5.43 -0.23
N GLU A 176 -17.94 5.91 0.44
CA GLU A 176 -19.01 5.04 0.96
C GLU A 176 -19.75 4.34 -0.19
N ASP A 177 -20.08 5.07 -1.25
CA ASP A 177 -20.74 4.52 -2.43
C ASP A 177 -19.84 3.50 -3.13
N ILE A 178 -18.54 3.79 -3.23
CA ILE A 178 -17.55 2.87 -3.80
C ILE A 178 -17.47 1.57 -2.99
N LEU A 179 -17.40 1.67 -1.66
CA LEU A 179 -17.36 0.50 -0.78
C LEU A 179 -18.65 -0.31 -0.86
N LYS A 180 -19.83 0.34 -0.88
CA LYS A 180 -21.13 -0.32 -1.01
C LYS A 180 -21.36 -1.02 -2.35
N LYS A 181 -20.66 -0.60 -3.42
CA LYS A 181 -20.62 -1.35 -4.69
C LYS A 181 -19.97 -2.74 -4.51
N VAL A 182 -19.00 -2.86 -3.60
CA VAL A 182 -18.32 -4.13 -3.29
C VAL A 182 -19.16 -4.97 -2.32
N ASP A 183 -19.61 -4.35 -1.22
CA ASP A 183 -20.42 -4.99 -0.19
C ASP A 183 -21.42 -3.97 0.39
N PRO A 184 -22.73 -4.16 0.17
CA PRO A 184 -23.76 -3.23 0.65
C PRO A 184 -23.78 -3.03 2.18
N THR A 185 -23.14 -3.91 2.95
CA THR A 185 -23.10 -3.86 4.41
C THR A 185 -22.02 -2.92 4.95
N PHE A 186 -21.17 -2.32 4.10
CA PHE A 186 -20.23 -1.30 4.54
C PHE A 186 -20.97 -0.12 5.17
N ALA A 187 -20.56 0.22 6.39
CA ALA A 187 -21.07 1.34 7.16
C ALA A 187 -19.91 2.14 7.79
N PRO A 188 -20.09 3.45 8.00
CA PRO A 188 -19.14 4.28 8.73
C PRO A 188 -18.75 3.71 10.09
N SER A 189 -17.46 3.70 10.39
CA SER A 189 -16.90 3.31 11.69
C SER A 189 -16.51 4.55 12.48
N PHE A 190 -17.21 4.80 13.59
CA PHE A 190 -16.98 5.96 14.45
C PHE A 190 -16.00 5.64 15.58
N SER A 191 -15.13 6.60 15.89
CA SER A 191 -14.34 6.54 17.12
C SER A 191 -15.22 6.91 18.32
N PRO A 192 -15.02 6.32 19.52
CA PRO A 192 -15.89 6.55 20.69
C PRO A 192 -16.11 8.02 21.04
N ASP A 193 -15.12 8.89 20.76
CA ASP A 193 -15.11 10.31 21.11
C ASP A 193 -15.46 11.25 19.93
N GLU A 194 -15.80 10.72 18.75
CA GLU A 194 -16.04 11.52 17.54
C GLU A 194 -17.40 11.18 16.91
N THR A 195 -18.30 12.15 16.93
CA THR A 195 -19.67 12.00 16.41
C THR A 195 -19.87 12.63 15.03
N LYS A 196 -18.90 13.41 14.54
CA LYS A 196 -19.03 14.17 13.28
C LYS A 196 -18.23 13.58 12.13
N LEU A 197 -17.12 12.90 12.42
CA LEU A 197 -16.27 12.24 11.44
C LEU A 197 -16.19 10.75 11.75
N PHE A 198 -16.16 9.91 10.71
CA PHE A 198 -15.85 8.50 10.87
C PHE A 198 -14.39 8.24 10.47
N SER A 199 -13.71 7.35 11.21
CA SER A 199 -12.29 7.01 11.03
C SER A 199 -12.04 6.03 9.87
N GLY A 200 -13.12 5.49 9.32
CA GLY A 200 -13.09 4.44 8.32
C GLY A 200 -14.47 3.84 8.11
N PHE A 201 -14.49 2.66 7.49
CA PHE A 201 -15.69 1.86 7.26
C PHE A 201 -15.47 0.43 7.73
N ALA A 202 -16.54 -0.25 8.10
CA ALA A 202 -16.52 -1.68 8.36
C ALA A 202 -17.72 -2.35 7.68
N ASN A 203 -17.54 -3.56 7.17
CA ASN A 203 -18.65 -4.38 6.67
C ASN A 203 -19.18 -5.34 7.75
N ALA A 204 -20.26 -6.07 7.46
CA ALA A 204 -20.87 -7.01 8.40
C ALA A 204 -19.96 -8.18 8.80
N THR A 205 -18.92 -8.47 8.01
CA THR A 205 -17.91 -9.50 8.33
C THR A 205 -16.80 -9.01 9.26
N GLY A 206 -16.78 -7.71 9.56
CA GLY A 206 -15.76 -7.08 10.40
C GLY A 206 -14.52 -6.60 9.65
N PHE A 207 -14.47 -6.71 8.31
CA PHE A 207 -13.39 -6.16 7.50
C PHE A 207 -13.45 -4.63 7.52
N LYS A 208 -12.31 -3.99 7.80
CA LYS A 208 -12.22 -2.54 7.97
C LYS A 208 -11.44 -1.86 6.87
N VAL A 209 -11.84 -0.63 6.52
CA VAL A 209 -11.06 0.28 5.68
C VAL A 209 -10.80 1.53 6.50
N GLU A 210 -9.54 1.78 6.85
CA GLU A 210 -9.13 2.86 7.77
C GLU A 210 -8.29 3.91 7.03
N PHE A 211 -8.51 5.19 7.38
CA PHE A 211 -7.78 6.30 6.77
C PHE A 211 -6.81 6.93 7.75
N LEU A 212 -5.57 7.14 7.30
CA LEU A 212 -4.47 7.59 8.14
C LEU A 212 -3.84 8.86 7.56
N THR A 213 -3.44 9.79 8.43
CA THR A 213 -2.73 11.02 8.04
C THR A 213 -1.59 11.31 9.01
N PRO A 214 -0.44 11.84 8.52
CA PRO A 214 0.68 12.11 9.41
C PRO A 214 0.39 13.20 10.44
N ASN A 215 0.88 13.00 11.66
CA ASN A 215 0.85 14.03 12.69
C ASN A 215 1.91 15.12 12.42
N ARG A 216 1.47 16.37 12.23
CA ARG A 216 2.33 17.56 12.08
C ARG A 216 2.47 18.41 13.35
N GLY A 217 1.82 18.03 14.45
CA GLY A 217 1.74 18.83 15.69
C GLY A 217 2.16 18.09 16.95
N ASP A 218 1.85 18.69 18.10
CA ASP A 218 2.25 18.21 19.42
C ASP A 218 1.57 16.89 19.85
N GLU A 219 2.07 16.30 20.93
CA GLU A 219 1.71 14.94 21.40
C GLU A 219 0.21 14.72 21.63
N ASP A 220 -0.51 15.75 22.07
CA ASP A 220 -1.93 15.73 22.39
C ASP A 220 -2.86 15.71 21.16
N TYR A 221 -2.32 15.89 19.94
CA TYR A 221 -3.11 15.88 18.70
C TYR A 221 -3.28 14.49 18.08
N SER A 222 -2.72 13.43 18.69
CA SER A 222 -2.70 12.07 18.13
C SER A 222 -4.02 11.30 18.21
N SER A 223 -4.99 11.77 18.99
CA SER A 223 -6.32 11.14 19.15
C SER A 223 -7.42 11.76 18.29
N ARG A 224 -7.16 12.87 17.58
CA ARG A 224 -8.19 13.59 16.81
C ARG A 224 -8.24 13.10 15.37
N LEU A 225 -9.44 12.90 14.84
CA LEU A 225 -9.64 12.73 13.41
C LEU A 225 -9.46 14.08 12.70
N THR A 226 -8.78 14.04 11.56
CA THR A 226 -8.64 15.20 10.69
C THR A 226 -9.47 15.01 9.44
N LYS A 227 -10.24 16.03 9.04
CA LYS A 227 -11.07 15.98 7.82
C LYS A 227 -10.25 15.66 6.58
N MET A 228 -10.78 14.81 5.71
CA MET A 228 -10.20 14.45 4.42
C MET A 228 -11.17 14.73 3.26
N PRO A 229 -11.41 16.01 2.90
CA PRO A 229 -12.43 16.37 1.92
C PRO A 229 -12.28 15.68 0.56
N SER A 230 -11.05 15.37 0.15
CA SER A 230 -10.77 14.68 -1.12
C SER A 230 -11.25 13.23 -1.17
N LEU A 231 -11.55 12.62 -0.02
CA LEU A 231 -12.07 11.25 0.09
C LEU A 231 -13.59 11.21 0.30
N GLY A 232 -14.20 12.37 0.56
CA GLY A 232 -15.61 12.52 0.90
C GLY A 232 -15.82 13.59 1.97
N PRO A 233 -17.03 14.16 2.08
CA PRO A 233 -17.32 15.30 2.95
C PRO A 233 -17.22 14.99 4.45
N SER A 234 -17.45 13.72 4.84
CA SER A 234 -17.55 13.27 6.23
C SER A 234 -16.44 12.31 6.66
N VAL A 235 -15.44 12.08 5.79
CA VAL A 235 -14.32 11.16 6.06
C VAL A 235 -13.30 11.85 6.97
N GLY A 236 -13.00 11.23 8.11
CA GLY A 236 -11.88 11.57 8.96
C GLY A 236 -10.70 10.62 8.74
N ALA A 237 -9.47 11.13 8.90
CA ALA A 237 -8.27 10.31 8.98
C ALA A 237 -7.67 10.35 10.39
N GLN A 238 -7.25 9.19 10.88
CA GLN A 238 -6.53 9.05 12.13
C GLN A 238 -5.12 9.63 12.01
N VAL A 239 -4.76 10.48 12.97
CA VAL A 239 -3.49 11.21 12.98
C VAL A 239 -2.39 10.35 13.63
N LEU A 240 -1.45 9.85 12.82
CA LEU A 240 -0.37 8.97 13.30
C LEU A 240 1.01 9.60 13.22
N ARG A 241 1.81 9.43 14.29
CA ARG A 241 3.23 9.77 14.31
C ARG A 241 4.04 8.78 13.49
N PHE A 242 5.18 9.21 12.93
CA PHE A 242 6.10 8.43 12.09
C PHE A 242 5.54 8.04 10.72
N LEU A 243 4.26 8.29 10.48
CA LEU A 243 3.62 8.01 9.19
C LEU A 243 4.22 8.88 8.08
N ASP A 244 4.61 10.12 8.38
CA ASP A 244 5.27 11.03 7.44
C ASP A 244 6.53 10.43 6.80
N TYR A 245 7.33 9.71 7.60
CA TYR A 245 8.51 8.99 7.11
C TYR A 245 8.13 7.77 6.29
N LEU A 246 7.09 7.04 6.69
CA LEU A 246 6.65 5.83 5.98
C LEU A 246 6.15 6.17 4.58
N ILE A 247 5.33 7.20 4.44
CA ILE A 247 4.69 7.57 3.17
C ILE A 247 5.46 8.66 2.39
N HIS A 248 6.69 8.97 2.80
CA HIS A 248 7.58 9.83 2.02
C HIS A 248 8.03 9.08 0.76
N GLU A 249 7.89 9.72 -0.41
CA GLU A 249 8.29 9.15 -1.71
C GLU A 249 7.78 7.71 -1.93
N PRO A 250 6.45 7.50 -1.93
CA PRO A 250 5.90 6.16 -2.15
C PRO A 250 6.25 5.68 -3.55
N ILE A 251 6.43 4.37 -3.68
CA ILE A 251 6.77 3.71 -4.94
C ILE A 251 5.53 3.05 -5.55
N ARG A 252 5.58 2.86 -6.87
CA ARG A 252 4.54 2.15 -7.62
C ARG A 252 4.71 0.65 -7.48
N SER A 253 3.59 -0.05 -7.29
CA SER A 253 3.54 -1.51 -7.25
C SER A 253 2.20 -2.00 -7.78
N VAL A 254 2.00 -3.32 -7.75
CA VAL A 254 0.73 -3.95 -8.11
C VAL A 254 0.29 -4.92 -7.03
N VAL A 255 -0.99 -4.86 -6.70
CA VAL A 255 -1.66 -5.94 -5.96
C VAL A 255 -2.11 -6.97 -6.98
N LEU A 256 -1.74 -8.24 -6.79
CA LEU A 256 -2.03 -9.33 -7.74
C LEU A 256 -3.49 -9.82 -7.66
N HIS A 257 -4.44 -8.91 -7.78
CA HIS A 257 -5.86 -9.20 -7.95
C HIS A 257 -6.28 -8.97 -9.40
N ASP A 258 -7.09 -9.88 -9.96
CA ASP A 258 -7.53 -9.87 -11.36
C ASP A 258 -6.38 -9.59 -12.36
N ALA A 259 -6.40 -8.43 -13.04
CA ALA A 259 -5.40 -7.98 -14.01
C ALA A 259 -4.19 -7.25 -13.40
N GLY A 260 -4.04 -7.25 -12.09
CA GLY A 260 -3.04 -6.45 -11.39
C GLY A 260 -3.59 -5.04 -11.14
N VAL A 261 -3.79 -4.72 -9.87
CA VAL A 261 -4.32 -3.41 -9.45
C VAL A 261 -3.13 -2.49 -9.17
N PRO A 262 -2.96 -1.37 -9.89
CA PRO A 262 -1.88 -0.43 -9.64
C PRO A 262 -2.10 0.27 -8.29
N VAL A 263 -1.06 0.31 -7.47
CA VAL A 263 -1.08 0.92 -6.14
C VAL A 263 0.17 1.75 -5.89
N LEU A 264 0.07 2.71 -4.97
CA LEU A 264 1.22 3.34 -4.32
C LEU A 264 1.43 2.69 -2.96
N VAL A 265 2.67 2.29 -2.65
CA VAL A 265 3.06 1.70 -1.37
C VAL A 265 4.32 2.40 -0.84
N PRO A 266 4.58 2.36 0.49
CA PRO A 266 5.86 2.80 1.03
C PRO A 266 7.03 2.08 0.36
N ALA A 267 8.19 2.73 0.31
CA ALA A 267 9.42 2.03 -0.05
C ALA A 267 9.71 0.92 1.00
N PRO A 268 10.09 -0.31 0.59
CA PRO A 268 10.25 -1.44 1.51
C PRO A 268 11.27 -1.19 2.61
N GLU A 269 12.33 -0.44 2.33
CA GLU A 269 13.35 -0.03 3.30
C GLU A 269 12.73 0.86 4.39
N ARG A 270 11.95 1.88 4.00
CA ARG A 270 11.24 2.77 4.93
C ARG A 270 10.22 1.99 5.75
N TYR A 271 9.51 1.05 5.13
CA TYR A 271 8.57 0.17 5.83
C TYR A 271 9.26 -0.66 6.91
N ALA A 272 10.40 -1.30 6.60
CA ALA A 272 11.15 -2.10 7.56
C ALA A 272 11.58 -1.25 8.78
N ILE A 273 12.17 -0.08 8.53
CA ILE A 273 12.62 0.84 9.60
C ILE A 273 11.44 1.38 10.41
N HIS A 274 10.35 1.76 9.75
CA HIS A 274 9.13 2.22 10.42
C HIS A 274 8.54 1.14 11.32
N LYS A 275 8.56 -0.13 10.90
CA LYS A 275 8.09 -1.26 11.70
C LYS A 275 8.86 -1.45 13.00
N LEU A 276 10.18 -1.22 13.00
CA LEU A 276 10.98 -1.22 14.23
C LEU A 276 10.50 -0.16 15.22
N ILE A 277 10.11 1.03 14.74
CA ILE A 277 9.62 2.14 15.57
C ILE A 277 8.24 1.84 16.16
N VAL A 278 7.28 1.46 15.32
CA VAL A 278 5.88 1.26 15.78
C VAL A 278 5.73 0.04 16.69
N ALA A 279 6.59 -0.98 16.53
CA ALA A 279 6.65 -2.12 17.43
C ALA A 279 6.92 -1.72 18.89
N THR A 280 7.58 -0.58 19.15
CA THR A 280 7.85 -0.10 20.53
C THR A 280 6.72 0.74 21.11
N LYS A 281 5.69 1.09 20.32
CA LYS A 281 4.54 1.88 20.79
C LYS A 281 3.35 1.02 21.20
N ARG A 282 3.32 -0.24 20.78
CA ARG A 282 2.24 -1.16 21.09
C ARG A 282 2.32 -1.55 22.57
N ASN A 283 1.22 -1.32 23.30
CA ASN A 283 1.12 -1.68 24.71
C ASN A 283 1.04 -3.21 24.89
N VAL A 284 0.98 -3.68 26.14
CA VAL A 284 0.99 -5.12 26.47
C VAL A 284 -0.19 -5.87 25.81
N PHE A 285 -1.34 -5.21 25.63
CA PHE A 285 -2.52 -5.76 24.96
C PHE A 285 -2.35 -5.94 23.45
N PHE A 286 -1.31 -5.36 22.86
CA PHE A 286 -0.97 -5.48 21.43
C PHE A 286 0.39 -6.18 21.22
N ALA A 287 0.79 -7.07 22.13
CA ALA A 287 2.07 -7.79 22.06
C ALA A 287 2.23 -8.60 20.77
N ASP A 288 1.19 -9.30 20.31
CA ASP A 288 1.22 -10.09 19.07
C ASP A 288 1.40 -9.20 17.85
N LYS A 289 0.70 -8.06 17.84
CA LYS A 289 0.87 -7.01 16.85
C LYS A 289 2.33 -6.51 16.87
N ALA A 290 2.92 -6.26 18.04
CA ALA A 290 4.33 -5.84 18.13
C ALA A 290 5.30 -6.90 17.61
N LYS A 291 5.05 -8.18 17.89
CA LYS A 291 5.84 -9.31 17.37
C LYS A 291 5.73 -9.40 15.85
N LYS A 292 4.54 -9.23 15.30
CA LYS A 292 4.30 -9.21 13.85
C LYS A 292 5.10 -8.08 13.17
N ASP A 293 5.12 -6.88 13.74
CA ASP A 293 5.90 -5.77 13.19
C ASP A 293 7.41 -6.08 13.16
N ILE A 294 7.96 -6.64 14.24
CA ILE A 294 9.37 -7.05 14.31
C ILE A 294 9.67 -8.14 13.28
N ASN A 295 8.78 -9.13 13.13
CA ASN A 295 8.95 -10.19 12.15
C ASN A 295 8.90 -9.66 10.71
N GLN A 296 7.98 -8.74 10.40
CA GLN A 296 7.92 -8.09 9.08
C GLN A 296 9.19 -7.26 8.80
N ALA A 297 9.66 -6.49 9.79
CA ALA A 297 10.92 -5.77 9.67
C ALA A 297 12.09 -6.72 9.41
N GLY A 298 12.19 -7.80 10.20
CA GLY A 298 13.26 -8.78 10.07
C GLY A 298 13.25 -9.52 8.75
N ALA A 299 12.08 -9.90 8.24
CA ALA A 299 11.94 -10.51 6.92
C ALA A 299 12.42 -9.56 5.81
N LEU A 300 12.07 -8.28 5.86
CA LEU A 300 12.55 -7.29 4.89
C LEU A 300 14.07 -7.07 5.01
N ILE A 301 14.62 -7.01 6.21
CA ILE A 301 16.08 -6.89 6.41
C ILE A 301 16.81 -8.07 5.76
N GLN A 302 16.34 -9.30 5.97
CA GLN A 302 16.89 -10.49 5.34
C GLN A 302 16.70 -10.49 3.82
N ALA A 303 15.59 -9.95 3.31
CA ALA A 303 15.33 -9.78 1.89
C ALA A 303 16.36 -8.83 1.26
N PHE A 304 16.60 -7.66 1.86
CA PHE A 304 17.61 -6.71 1.39
C PHE A 304 19.03 -7.29 1.36
N ASP A 305 19.43 -8.06 2.37
CA ASP A 305 20.73 -8.76 2.34
C ASP A 305 20.79 -9.85 1.26
N THR A 306 19.68 -10.58 1.07
CA THR A 306 19.55 -11.62 0.04
C THR A 306 19.76 -11.04 -1.36
N VAL A 307 19.24 -9.84 -1.63
CA VAL A 307 19.34 -9.18 -2.94
C VAL A 307 20.49 -8.17 -3.04
N LYS A 308 21.40 -8.15 -2.05
CA LYS A 308 22.58 -7.29 -2.01
C LYS A 308 22.27 -5.79 -2.11
N ARG A 309 21.15 -5.38 -1.50
CA ARG A 309 20.69 -3.99 -1.38
C ARG A 309 20.67 -3.51 0.08
N GLY A 310 21.60 -4.02 0.90
CA GLY A 310 21.70 -3.67 2.31
C GLY A 310 21.93 -2.17 2.55
N SER A 311 22.62 -1.48 1.64
CA SER A 311 22.84 -0.03 1.69
C SER A 311 21.55 0.78 1.59
N ASP A 312 20.56 0.35 0.80
CA ASP A 312 19.27 1.06 0.66
C ASP A 312 18.53 1.12 2.00
N LEU A 313 18.53 -0.01 2.71
CA LEU A 313 18.05 -0.12 4.08
C LEU A 313 18.89 0.73 5.05
N GLY A 314 20.20 0.78 4.84
CA GLY A 314 21.12 1.60 5.63
C GLY A 314 20.81 3.09 5.54
N PHE A 315 20.59 3.63 4.34
CA PHE A 315 20.20 5.03 4.14
C PHE A 315 18.88 5.36 4.82
N ALA A 316 17.89 4.46 4.72
CA ALA A 316 16.60 4.62 5.41
C ALA A 316 16.78 4.68 6.94
N TRP A 317 17.63 3.81 7.52
CA TRP A 317 17.97 3.86 8.95
C TRP A 317 18.65 5.18 9.33
N MET A 318 19.65 5.61 8.56
CA MET A 318 20.39 6.85 8.82
C MET A 318 19.47 8.07 8.83
N GLU A 319 18.59 8.21 7.85
CA GLU A 319 17.59 9.28 7.81
C GLU A 319 16.70 9.24 9.06
N ALA A 320 16.18 8.05 9.41
CA ALA A 320 15.33 7.89 10.58
C ALA A 320 16.08 8.23 11.89
N TRP A 321 17.37 7.90 11.97
CA TRP A 321 18.25 8.16 13.13
C TRP A 321 18.55 9.66 13.30
N GLU A 322 18.66 10.39 12.19
CA GLU A 322 18.93 11.84 12.17
C GLU A 322 17.71 12.69 12.60
N ARG A 323 16.49 12.14 12.56
CA ARG A 323 15.24 12.81 13.01
C ARG A 323 15.15 13.09 14.51
N GLY A 324 16.20 12.80 15.29
CA GLY A 324 16.38 13.25 16.66
C GLY A 324 16.28 12.17 17.73
N ALA A 325 16.56 12.53 18.99
CA ALA A 325 16.74 11.60 20.10
C ALA A 325 15.56 10.63 20.31
N ARG A 326 14.33 11.12 20.11
CA ARG A 326 13.11 10.32 20.27
C ARG A 326 12.99 9.20 19.21
N TRP A 327 13.51 9.43 18.00
CA TRP A 327 13.57 8.43 16.94
C TRP A 327 14.66 7.41 17.22
N ARG A 328 15.89 7.88 17.53
CA ARG A 328 17.04 7.02 17.90
C ARG A 328 16.68 6.02 19.00
N ARG A 329 15.98 6.47 20.04
CA ARG A 329 15.53 5.60 21.13
C ARG A 329 14.58 4.50 20.65
N ARG A 330 13.58 4.84 19.83
CA ARG A 330 12.61 3.85 19.33
C ARG A 330 13.23 2.87 18.34
N LEU A 331 14.05 3.38 17.42
CA LEU A 331 14.82 2.56 16.49
C LEU A 331 15.71 1.57 17.23
N GLY A 332 16.47 2.06 18.22
CA GLY A 332 17.34 1.21 19.01
C GLY A 332 16.59 0.13 19.77
N VAL A 333 15.52 0.48 20.49
CA VAL A 333 14.68 -0.50 21.22
C VAL A 333 14.04 -1.51 20.26
N GLY A 334 13.58 -1.06 19.08
CA GLY A 334 13.04 -1.95 18.05
C GLY A 334 14.09 -2.91 17.50
N ALA A 335 15.28 -2.42 17.16
CA ALA A 335 16.38 -3.21 16.62
C ALA A 335 16.90 -4.26 17.61
N LEU A 336 16.94 -3.96 18.92
CA LEU A 336 17.32 -4.93 19.94
C LEU A 336 16.41 -6.18 19.97
N ARG A 337 15.18 -6.07 19.47
CA ARG A 337 14.20 -7.17 19.40
C ARG A 337 14.36 -8.07 18.17
N LEU A 338 15.24 -7.73 17.24
CA LEU A 338 15.58 -8.59 16.09
C LEU A 338 16.37 -9.82 16.56
N SER A 339 16.45 -10.87 15.73
CA SER A 339 17.46 -11.92 15.95
C SER A 339 18.87 -11.36 15.76
N ASP A 340 19.89 -12.02 16.31
CA ASP A 340 21.28 -11.55 16.20
C ASP A 340 21.75 -11.51 14.73
N ASP A 341 21.41 -12.52 13.93
CA ASP A 341 21.70 -12.56 12.49
C ASP A 341 21.06 -11.38 11.75
N THR A 342 19.78 -11.12 12.02
CA THR A 342 19.04 -10.04 11.35
C THR A 342 19.58 -8.67 11.79
N PHE A 343 19.97 -8.52 13.06
CA PHE A 343 20.63 -7.32 13.56
C PHE A 343 21.97 -7.10 12.88
N ALA A 344 22.77 -8.15 12.70
CA ALA A 344 24.06 -8.08 12.00
C ALA A 344 23.88 -7.66 10.54
N MET A 345 22.87 -8.19 9.84
CA MET A 345 22.52 -7.77 8.47
C MET A 345 22.16 -6.28 8.40
N LEU A 346 21.34 -5.79 9.33
CA LEU A 346 21.00 -4.37 9.43
C LEU A 346 22.25 -3.52 9.71
N SER A 347 23.08 -3.92 10.68
CA SER A 347 24.32 -3.20 11.04
C SER A 347 25.29 -3.11 9.86
N LYS A 348 25.46 -4.21 9.12
CA LYS A 348 26.25 -4.24 7.89
C LYS A 348 25.71 -3.26 6.83
N GLY A 349 24.40 -3.29 6.57
CA GLY A 349 23.77 -2.38 5.60
C GLY A 349 23.93 -0.90 5.96
N VAL A 350 23.83 -0.57 7.26
CA VAL A 350 24.08 0.78 7.78
C VAL A 350 25.54 1.18 7.65
N ALA A 351 26.48 0.28 7.92
CA ALA A 351 27.91 0.55 7.75
C ALA A 351 28.28 0.79 6.29
N GLU A 352 27.70 0.01 5.36
CA GLU A 352 27.85 0.20 3.92
C GLU A 352 27.30 1.56 3.46
N ALA A 353 26.08 1.91 3.90
CA ALA A 353 25.46 3.20 3.58
C ALA A 353 26.25 4.39 4.14
N ALA A 354 26.69 4.32 5.40
CA ALA A 354 27.48 5.38 6.02
C ALA A 354 28.80 5.61 5.27
N LYS A 355 29.47 4.52 4.85
CA LYS A 355 30.68 4.61 4.02
C LYS A 355 30.40 5.28 2.67
N LEU A 356 29.28 4.97 2.02
CA LEU A 356 28.87 5.60 0.76
C LEU A 356 28.55 7.10 0.93
N ASP A 357 28.00 7.49 2.09
CA ASP A 357 27.70 8.88 2.46
C ASP A 357 28.92 9.65 3.01
N GLY A 358 30.09 9.01 3.13
CA GLY A 358 31.29 9.61 3.69
C GLY A 358 31.24 9.88 5.20
N LYS A 359 30.36 9.19 5.93
CA LYS A 359 30.16 9.33 7.39
C LYS A 359 30.66 8.11 8.16
N SER A 360 30.88 8.27 9.48
CA SER A 360 31.25 7.13 10.33
C SER A 360 30.03 6.30 10.72
N ALA A 361 30.13 4.97 10.60
CA ALA A 361 29.07 4.06 11.05
C ALA A 361 28.79 4.18 12.56
N ASP A 362 29.76 4.66 13.35
CA ASP A 362 29.60 4.90 14.79
C ASP A 362 28.53 5.95 15.11
N GLU A 363 28.26 6.87 14.19
CA GLU A 363 27.24 7.91 14.38
C GLU A 363 25.82 7.33 14.41
N TYR A 364 25.62 6.11 13.88
CA TYR A 364 24.31 5.50 13.62
C TYR A 364 23.95 4.36 14.57
N GLY A 365 24.67 4.23 15.68
CA GLY A 365 24.22 3.47 16.85
C GLY A 365 24.39 1.95 16.80
N LEU A 366 24.67 1.36 15.64
CA LEU A 366 24.71 -0.09 15.44
C LEU A 366 26.10 -0.73 15.58
N THR A 367 27.14 0.07 15.82
CA THR A 367 28.50 -0.43 16.09
C THR A 367 28.60 -1.04 17.48
N GLY A 368 29.43 -2.09 17.62
CA GLY A 368 29.55 -2.85 18.88
C GLY A 368 28.40 -3.84 19.13
N GLY A 369 27.61 -4.19 18.10
CA GLY A 369 26.52 -5.15 18.23
C GLY A 369 25.36 -4.65 19.10
N LYS A 370 24.54 -5.59 19.60
CA LYS A 370 23.40 -5.24 20.47
C LYS A 370 23.85 -4.62 21.79
N ASP A 371 24.97 -5.07 22.35
CA ASP A 371 25.51 -4.52 23.61
C ASP A 371 25.96 -3.07 23.45
N GLY A 372 26.63 -2.74 22.35
CA GLY A 372 27.00 -1.36 22.00
C GLY A 372 25.78 -0.44 21.85
N LEU A 373 24.73 -0.94 21.17
CA LEU A 373 23.46 -0.21 21.04
C LEU A 373 22.78 -0.02 22.40
N LEU A 374 22.73 -1.05 23.23
CA LEU A 374 22.12 -1.00 24.57
C LEU A 374 22.85 0.01 25.48
N ALA A 375 24.18 0.04 25.44
CA ALA A 375 24.99 1.02 26.17
C ALA A 375 24.65 2.45 25.75
N ARG A 376 24.60 2.73 24.44
CA ARG A 376 24.22 4.06 23.91
C ARG A 376 22.83 4.50 24.35
N LEU A 377 21.85 3.59 24.32
CA LEU A 377 20.48 3.88 24.75
C LEU A 377 20.38 4.15 26.26
N SER A 378 21.21 3.47 27.06
CA SER A 378 21.25 3.63 28.52
C SER A 378 21.87 4.98 28.93
N ILE A 379 22.92 5.41 28.24
CA ILE A 379 23.57 6.71 28.47
C ILE A 379 22.61 7.87 28.14
N ALA A 380 21.87 7.78 27.04
CA ALA A 380 20.87 8.78 26.67
C ALA A 380 19.72 8.94 27.68
N LYS A 381 19.48 7.93 28.54
CA LYS A 381 18.50 7.98 29.63
C LYS A 381 18.99 8.82 30.81
N ALA A 382 20.31 8.86 31.06
CA ALA A 382 20.91 9.58 32.19
C ALA A 382 20.92 11.11 31.97
N THR A 383 21.02 11.58 30.72
CA THR A 383 21.05 13.00 30.38
C THR A 383 19.67 13.66 30.25
N ALA A 384 18.59 12.90 30.40
CA ALA A 384 17.20 13.39 30.26
C ALA A 384 16.46 13.51 31.61
N ALA A 385 17.17 13.43 32.74
CA ALA A 385 16.60 13.84 34.02
C ALA A 385 16.38 15.37 33.99
N PRO A 386 15.20 15.88 34.33
CA PRO A 386 15.03 17.32 34.48
C PRO A 386 15.95 17.79 35.61
N ALA A 387 16.73 18.83 35.36
CA ALA A 387 17.31 19.61 36.45
C ALA A 387 16.14 20.13 37.32
N PRO A 388 16.30 20.13 38.66
CA PRO A 388 15.22 20.40 39.60
C PRO A 388 14.49 21.73 39.38
#